data_AF-A0A1Q8QXF7-F1
#
_entry.id   AF-A0A1Q8QXF7-F1
#
_cell.length_a   1.000
_cell.length_b   1.000
_cell.length_c   1.000
_cell.angle_alpha   90.00
_cell.angle_beta   90.00
_cell.angle_gamma   90.00
#
_symmetry.space_group_name_H-M   'P 1'
#
loop_
_entity.id
_entity.type
_entity.pdbx_description
1 polymer ?
#
loop_
_entity_poly.entity_id
_entity_poly.type
_entity_poly.pdbx_seq_one_letter_code
_entity_poly.pdbx_strand_id
1 'polypeptide(L)'
;MNKFIKNLSGFETTLVQLMVSSLVLIPYILMIDPMNFSGVNSHSIIYILILGIFHTGIAYFLYFTAIKELEGQIIAVLSYIDPISAVIIAAVVLGESMIFIQIIGGILILGSTFLSERLETKR
;
A
#
# COMPACT_ATOMS: atom_id res chain seq x y z
N MET A 1 -18.31 0.65 6.22
CA MET A 1 -17.36 1.11 7.26
C MET A 1 -17.58 0.33 8.54
N ASN A 2 -16.63 -0.51 8.97
CA ASN A 2 -16.78 -1.39 10.15
C ASN A 2 -16.95 -0.56 11.44
N LYS A 3 -17.82 -0.98 12.38
CA LYS A 3 -18.18 -0.21 13.59
C LYS A 3 -16.98 0.16 14.49
N PHE A 4 -15.86 -0.55 14.36
CA PHE A 4 -14.65 -0.37 15.17
C PHE A 4 -13.79 0.85 14.79
N ILE A 5 -13.90 1.38 13.56
CA ILE A 5 -13.04 2.49 13.10
C ILE A 5 -13.62 3.87 13.49
N LYS A 6 -14.89 3.93 13.92
CA LYS A 6 -15.56 5.20 14.24
C LYS A 6 -15.00 5.93 15.47
N ASN A 7 -14.34 5.22 16.38
CA ASN A 7 -13.87 5.79 17.65
C ASN A 7 -12.35 6.01 17.73
N LEU A 8 -11.61 5.66 16.66
CA LEU A 8 -10.15 5.79 16.64
C LEU A 8 -9.78 6.97 15.74
N SER A 9 -8.79 7.77 16.13
CA SER A 9 -8.17 8.81 15.31
C SER A 9 -7.38 8.20 14.13
N GLY A 10 -7.10 9.00 13.09
CA GLY A 10 -6.33 8.52 11.90
C GLY A 10 -4.96 7.96 12.30
N PHE A 11 -4.35 8.57 13.31
CA PHE A 11 -3.11 8.13 13.92
C PHE A 11 -3.21 6.78 14.63
N GLU A 12 -4.21 6.59 15.49
CA GLU A 12 -4.41 5.32 16.20
C GLU A 12 -4.68 4.16 15.24
N THR A 13 -5.45 4.42 14.18
CA THR A 13 -5.73 3.40 13.14
C THR A 13 -4.43 3.00 12.44
N THR A 14 -3.59 3.97 12.11
CA THR A 14 -2.28 3.73 11.48
C THR A 14 -1.35 2.92 12.38
N LEU A 15 -1.24 3.30 13.65
CA LEU A 15 -0.41 2.59 14.61
C LEU A 15 -0.85 1.15 14.82
N VAL A 16 -2.15 0.93 15.05
CA VAL A 16 -2.70 -0.41 15.23
C VAL A 16 -2.46 -1.26 13.98
N GLN A 17 -2.69 -0.70 12.79
CA GLN A 17 -2.44 -1.42 11.54
C GLN A 17 -0.97 -1.81 11.40
N LEU A 18 -0.03 -0.89 11.57
CA LEU A 18 1.40 -1.18 11.44
C LEU A 18 1.87 -2.21 12.48
N MET A 19 1.37 -2.12 13.71
CA MET A 19 1.68 -3.08 14.77
C MET A 19 1.14 -4.48 14.45
N VAL A 20 -0.12 -4.57 14.04
CA VAL A 20 -0.75 -5.85 13.68
C VAL A 20 -0.06 -6.45 12.45
N SER A 21 0.22 -5.65 11.42
CA SER A 21 0.96 -6.11 10.25
C SER A 21 2.34 -6.65 10.61
N SER A 22 3.10 -5.94 11.45
CA SER A 22 4.41 -6.40 11.94
C SER A 22 4.28 -7.71 12.71
N LEU A 23 3.33 -7.80 13.65
CA LEU A 23 3.10 -9.00 14.45
C LEU A 23 2.70 -10.22 13.61
N VAL A 24 1.86 -10.02 12.60
CA VAL A 24 1.41 -11.07 11.67
C VAL A 24 2.56 -11.52 10.76
N LEU A 25 3.48 -10.63 10.41
CA LEU A 25 4.61 -10.94 9.53
C LEU A 25 5.71 -11.75 10.25
N ILE A 26 5.88 -11.58 11.56
CA ILE A 26 6.88 -12.33 12.36
C ILE A 26 6.79 -13.86 12.18
N PRO A 27 5.64 -14.52 12.39
CA PRO A 27 5.56 -15.97 12.23
C PRO A 27 5.85 -16.40 10.78
N TYR A 28 5.44 -15.61 9.79
CA TYR A 28 5.73 -15.89 8.38
C TYR A 28 7.23 -15.87 8.10
N ILE A 29 7.96 -14.88 8.63
CA ILE A 29 9.42 -14.78 8.50
C ILE A 29 10.10 -15.99 9.15
N LEU A 30 9.66 -16.37 10.35
CA LEU A 30 10.22 -17.50 11.09
C LEU A 30 10.05 -18.85 10.37
N MET A 31 9.04 -19.00 9.51
CA MET A 31 8.79 -20.23 8.74
C MET A 31 9.63 -20.34 7.47
N ILE A 32 10.09 -19.23 6.88
CA ILE A 32 10.79 -19.22 5.59
C ILE A 32 12.29 -19.31 5.78
N ASP A 33 12.86 -18.43 6.60
CA ASP A 33 14.28 -18.41 6.88
C ASP A 33 14.49 -17.81 8.29
N PRO A 34 14.95 -18.60 9.28
CA PRO A 34 15.10 -18.12 10.64
C PRO A 34 16.18 -17.02 10.71
N MET A 35 15.73 -15.77 10.78
CA MET A 35 16.48 -14.58 11.23
C MET A 35 17.98 -14.56 10.86
N ASN A 36 18.27 -14.57 9.57
CA ASN A 36 19.62 -14.39 9.07
C ASN A 36 19.98 -12.89 9.01
N PHE A 37 20.62 -12.37 10.06
CA PHE A 37 21.03 -10.95 10.14
C PHE A 37 22.38 -10.65 9.47
N SER A 38 22.98 -11.61 8.76
CA SER A 38 24.34 -11.51 8.21
C SER A 38 24.51 -10.41 7.14
N GLY A 39 23.41 -9.82 6.64
CA GLY A 39 23.39 -8.74 5.66
C GLY A 39 22.94 -7.37 6.20
N VAL A 40 22.71 -7.22 7.51
CA VAL A 40 22.24 -5.95 8.08
C VAL A 40 23.41 -5.00 8.28
N ASN A 41 23.51 -4.00 7.40
CA ASN A 41 24.45 -2.89 7.50
C ASN A 41 23.76 -1.66 8.10
N SER A 42 24.52 -0.70 8.65
CA SER A 42 24.05 0.61 9.10
C SER A 42 23.24 1.35 8.02
N HIS A 43 23.65 1.21 6.75
CA HIS A 43 22.89 1.75 5.61
C HIS A 43 21.53 1.06 5.40
N SER A 44 21.46 -0.25 5.61
CA SER A 44 20.19 -0.98 5.49
C SER A 44 19.19 -0.51 6.55
N ILE A 45 19.66 -0.23 7.77
CA ILE A 45 18.82 0.29 8.85
C ILE A 45 18.26 1.67 8.50
N ILE A 46 19.09 2.58 7.95
CA ILE A 46 18.57 3.91 7.56
C ILE A 46 17.54 3.82 6.45
N TYR A 47 17.74 2.95 5.45
CA TYR A 47 16.76 2.74 4.39
C TYR A 47 15.45 2.14 4.91
N ILE A 48 15.51 1.18 5.83
CA ILE A 48 14.32 0.62 6.48
C ILE A 48 13.56 1.69 7.25
N LEU A 49 14.26 2.58 7.98
CA LEU A 49 13.61 3.68 8.70
C LEU A 49 12.95 4.68 7.76
N ILE A 50 13.61 5.04 6.65
CA ILE A 50 13.04 5.95 5.64
C ILE A 50 11.78 5.32 5.01
N LEU A 51 11.86 4.06 4.58
CA LEU A 51 10.73 3.34 3.99
C LEU A 51 9.57 3.17 4.99
N GLY A 52 9.87 2.79 6.23
CA GLY A 52 8.86 2.57 7.27
C GLY A 52 8.18 3.86 7.70
N ILE A 53 8.95 4.92 7.98
CA ILE A 53 8.40 6.17 8.51
C ILE A 53 7.81 7.02 7.39
N PHE A 54 8.62 7.37 6.38
CA PHE A 54 8.20 8.35 5.36
C PHE A 54 7.27 7.73 4.32
N HIS A 55 7.64 6.58 3.76
CA HIS A 55 6.86 5.99 2.67
C HIS A 55 5.60 5.28 3.17
N THR A 56 5.63 4.71 4.38
CA THR A 56 4.52 3.88 4.88
C THR A 56 3.75 4.58 6.02
N GLY A 57 4.44 5.00 7.07
CA GLY A 57 3.83 5.60 8.26
C GLY A 57 3.08 6.90 7.95
N ILE A 58 3.76 7.86 7.32
CA ILE A 58 3.16 9.15 6.95
C ILE A 58 2.05 8.94 5.91
N ALA A 59 2.27 8.09 4.90
CA ALA A 59 1.28 7.81 3.86
C ALA A 59 -0.02 7.22 4.46
N TYR A 60 0.08 6.23 5.35
CA TYR A 60 -1.09 5.67 6.03
C TYR A 60 -1.73 6.64 7.00
N PHE A 61 -0.96 7.45 7.72
CA PHE A 61 -1.53 8.49 8.56
C PHE A 61 -2.38 9.47 7.74
N LEU A 62 -1.88 9.94 6.60
CA LEU A 62 -2.61 10.81 5.69
C LEU A 62 -3.83 10.10 5.12
N TYR A 63 -3.68 8.85 4.66
CA TYR A 63 -4.79 8.04 4.13
C TYR A 63 -5.91 7.88 5.16
N PHE A 64 -5.61 7.39 6.37
CA PHE A 64 -6.62 7.15 7.41
C PHE A 64 -7.24 8.42 7.97
N THR A 65 -6.55 9.56 7.86
CA THR A 65 -7.11 10.86 8.19
C THR A 65 -8.04 11.33 7.07
N ALA A 66 -7.60 11.27 5.82
CA ALA A 66 -8.35 11.69 4.64
C ALA A 66 -9.68 10.90 4.50
N ILE A 67 -9.64 9.58 4.59
CA ILE A 67 -10.85 8.75 4.40
C ILE A 67 -11.96 8.99 5.45
N LYS A 68 -11.66 9.70 6.55
CA LYS A 68 -12.66 10.07 7.57
C LYS A 68 -13.44 11.31 7.20
N GLU A 69 -12.84 12.17 6.37
CA GLU A 69 -13.42 13.45 5.93
C GLU A 69 -13.94 13.40 4.49
N LEU A 70 -13.48 12.45 3.69
CA LEU A 70 -13.86 12.28 2.29
C LEU A 70 -15.06 11.34 2.12
N GLU A 71 -15.93 11.66 1.15
CA GLU A 71 -17.02 10.78 0.75
C GLU A 71 -16.47 9.49 0.09
N GLY A 72 -17.17 8.37 0.28
CA GLY A 72 -16.74 7.06 -0.25
C GLY A 72 -16.45 7.06 -1.76
N GLN A 73 -17.20 7.85 -2.53
CA GLN A 73 -16.99 7.99 -3.97
C GLN A 73 -15.65 8.67 -4.32
N ILE A 74 -15.19 9.64 -3.51
CA ILE A 74 -13.90 10.31 -3.75
C ILE A 74 -12.75 9.38 -3.39
N ILE A 75 -12.90 8.59 -2.31
CA ILE A 75 -11.93 7.58 -1.90
C ILE A 75 -11.75 6.54 -3.02
N ALA A 76 -12.86 6.05 -3.58
CA ALA A 76 -12.87 5.14 -4.72
C ALA A 76 -12.10 5.72 -5.93
N VAL A 77 -12.41 6.97 -6.32
CA VAL A 77 -11.70 7.66 -7.41
C VAL A 77 -10.19 7.75 -7.15
N LEU A 78 -9.79 8.10 -5.92
CA LEU A 78 -8.38 8.16 -5.51
C LEU A 78 -7.69 6.79 -5.61
N SER A 79 -8.38 5.71 -5.25
CA SER A 79 -7.82 4.34 -5.36
C SER A 79 -7.53 3.90 -6.79
N TYR A 80 -8.11 4.52 -7.82
CA TYR A 80 -7.71 4.28 -9.22
C TYR A 80 -6.47 5.05 -9.65
N ILE A 81 -6.20 6.18 -9.01
CA ILE A 81 -5.00 6.97 -9.29
C ILE A 81 -3.76 6.20 -8.83
N ASP A 82 -3.85 5.42 -7.76
CA ASP A 82 -2.74 4.59 -7.26
C ASP A 82 -2.12 3.66 -8.32
N PRO A 83 -2.85 2.73 -8.97
CA PRO A 83 -2.25 1.84 -9.97
C PRO A 83 -1.79 2.60 -11.23
N ILE A 84 -2.48 3.67 -11.64
CA ILE A 84 -2.08 4.47 -12.81
C ILE A 84 -0.76 5.21 -12.52
N SER A 85 -0.67 5.86 -11.37
CA SER A 85 0.54 6.58 -10.94
C SER A 85 1.70 5.62 -10.73
N ALA A 86 1.47 4.43 -10.17
CA ALA A 86 2.49 3.39 -10.03
C ALA A 86 3.09 2.99 -11.38
N VAL A 87 2.26 2.76 -12.40
CA VAL A 87 2.73 2.40 -13.76
C VAL A 87 3.52 3.54 -14.39
N ILE A 88 3.04 4.79 -14.29
CA ILE A 88 3.73 5.96 -14.85
C ILE A 88 5.07 6.18 -14.16
N ILE A 89 5.11 6.15 -12.82
CA ILE A 89 6.33 6.33 -12.04
C ILE A 89 7.30 5.19 -12.35
N ALA A 90 6.85 3.94 -12.43
CA ALA A 90 7.71 2.82 -12.82
C ALA A 90 8.34 3.03 -14.21
N ALA A 91 7.54 3.41 -15.21
CA ALA A 91 8.04 3.65 -16.56
C ALA A 91 9.04 4.82 -16.63
N VAL A 92 8.77 5.93 -15.94
CA VAL A 92 9.59 7.14 -16.02
C VAL A 92 10.82 7.09 -15.11
N VAL A 93 10.68 6.61 -13.87
CA VAL A 93 11.72 6.68 -12.84
C VAL A 93 12.65 5.46 -12.88
N LEU A 94 12.11 4.24 -13.06
CA LEU A 94 12.95 3.05 -13.18
C LEU A 94 13.52 2.88 -14.60
N GLY A 95 12.95 3.57 -15.59
CA GLY A 95 13.39 3.48 -16.99
C GLY A 95 13.21 2.08 -17.59
N GLU A 96 12.35 1.25 -16.99
CA GLU A 96 12.09 -0.10 -17.48
C GLU A 96 11.46 -0.03 -18.86
N SER A 97 12.12 -0.63 -19.86
CA SER A 97 11.55 -0.80 -21.18
C SER A 97 10.42 -1.83 -21.07
N MET A 98 9.19 -1.33 -20.99
CA MET A 98 7.99 -2.15 -20.83
C MET A 98 7.91 -3.17 -21.97
N ILE A 99 8.24 -4.42 -21.66
CA ILE A 99 8.13 -5.53 -22.62
C ILE A 99 6.65 -5.76 -22.88
N PHE A 100 6.27 -6.25 -24.06
CA PHE A 100 4.87 -6.46 -24.45
C PHE A 100 4.02 -7.19 -23.38
N ILE A 101 4.62 -8.12 -22.65
CA ILE A 101 3.96 -8.86 -21.56
C ILE A 101 3.64 -7.99 -20.33
N GLN A 102 4.51 -7.02 -19.99
CA GLN A 102 4.28 -6.08 -18.88
C GLN A 102 3.16 -5.09 -19.23
N ILE A 103 3.05 -4.70 -20.51
CA ILE A 103 1.94 -3.87 -21.00
C ILE A 103 0.61 -4.62 -20.84
N ILE A 104 0.55 -5.88 -21.25
CA ILE A 104 -0.64 -6.73 -21.08
C ILE A 104 -0.97 -6.89 -19.58
N GLY A 105 0.04 -7.17 -18.75
CA GLY A 105 -0.12 -7.25 -17.30
C GLY A 105 -0.68 -5.96 -16.70
N GLY A 106 -0.15 -4.80 -17.10
CA GLY A 106 -0.63 -3.49 -16.68
C GLY A 106 -2.08 -3.24 -17.09
N ILE A 107 -2.44 -3.58 -18.33
CA ILE A 107 -3.83 -3.48 -18.83
C ILE A 107 -4.77 -4.40 -18.04
N LEU A 108 -4.35 -5.62 -17.72
CA LEU A 108 -5.15 -6.56 -16.92
C LEU A 108 -5.36 -6.05 -15.49
N ILE A 109 -4.31 -5.51 -14.85
CA ILE A 109 -4.42 -4.94 -13.51
C ILE A 109 -5.40 -3.76 -13.54
N LEU A 110 -5.18 -2.77 -14.42
CA LEU A 110 -6.04 -1.59 -14.55
C LEU A 110 -7.48 -1.95 -14.96
N GLY A 111 -7.65 -2.93 -15.85
CA GLY A 111 -8.96 -3.42 -16.27
C GLY A 111 -9.70 -4.16 -15.16
N SER A 112 -9.00 -4.95 -14.36
CA SER A 112 -9.59 -5.67 -13.23
C SER A 112 -10.01 -4.74 -12.10
N THR A 113 -9.21 -3.72 -11.76
CA THR A 113 -9.57 -2.72 -10.76
C THR A 113 -10.78 -1.90 -11.23
N PHE A 114 -10.78 -1.46 -12.49
CA PHE A 114 -11.94 -0.77 -13.09
C PHE A 114 -13.23 -1.61 -13.07
N LEU A 115 -13.14 -2.90 -13.40
CA LEU A 115 -14.31 -3.78 -13.41
C LEU A 115 -14.82 -4.10 -11.99
N SER A 116 -13.92 -4.34 -11.04
CA SER A 116 -14.27 -4.73 -9.66
C SER A 116 -15.15 -3.68 -8.99
N GLU A 117 -14.81 -2.41 -9.15
CA GLU A 117 -15.57 -1.32 -8.56
C GLU A 117 -16.87 -0.98 -9.32
N ARG A 118 -16.91 -1.14 -10.65
CA ARG A 118 -18.17 -1.04 -11.40
C ARG A 118 -19.21 -2.05 -10.93
N LEU A 119 -18.75 -3.24 -10.51
CA LEU A 119 -19.59 -4.27 -9.91
C LEU A 119 -20.00 -3.91 -8.48
N GLU A 120 -19.11 -3.27 -7.72
CA GLU A 120 -19.37 -2.83 -6.34
C GLU A 120 -20.34 -1.63 -6.27
N THR A 121 -20.26 -0.68 -7.21
CA THR A 121 -21.20 0.45 -7.35
C THR A 121 -22.62 -0.01 -7.76
N LYS A 122 -22.76 -1.22 -8.29
CA LYS A 122 -24.06 -1.78 -8.72
C LYS A 122 -24.76 -2.59 -7.63
N ARG A 123 -24.14 -2.78 -6.46
CA ARG A 123 -24.65 -3.56 -5.34
C ARG A 123 -25.06 -2.66 -4.18
#